data_AF-A0A956YVU3-F1
#
_entry.id   AF-A0A956YVU3-F1
#
_cell.length_a   1.000
_cell.length_b   1.000
_cell.length_c   1.000
_cell.angle_alpha   90.00
_cell.angle_beta   90.00
_cell.angle_gamma   90.00
#
_symmetry.space_group_name_H-M   'P 1'
#
loop_
_entity.id
_entity.type
_entity.pdbx_description
1 polymer ?
#
loop_
_entity_poly.entity_id
_entity_poly.type
_entity_poly.pdbx_seq_one_letter_code
_entity_poly.pdbx_strand_id
1 'polypeptide(L)'
;MIFSQSFTENAIILLMTASLTGVLVPLLFRRIDERRNREQKQFEAQLARQSKIIDAQVKLLDDLSCLLWEYQLLLIAVPYYHQFPERSLYPEALKTYEANAGRLLGKIRAEISKALRLTPYPVYQELKTLYYQQLLPLDLELSQLADGDARHQDSEGGWYKLNQYAVGELSEIVDRILNRLATELNLKADAYESPGDNEHGAASDMTRVTPVSASR
;
A
#
# COMPACT_ATOMS: atom_id res chain seq x y z
N MET A 1 -5.34 25.83 86.42
CA MET A 1 -5.72 25.29 85.10
C MET A 1 -4.43 25.00 84.34
N ILE A 2 -3.93 23.77 84.45
CA ILE A 2 -2.75 23.31 83.70
C ILE A 2 -3.32 22.66 82.44
N PHE A 3 -3.60 23.48 81.41
CA PHE A 3 -3.83 22.93 80.07
C PHE A 3 -2.52 22.29 79.64
N SER A 4 -2.53 20.97 79.51
CA SER A 4 -1.33 20.17 79.37
C SER A 4 -0.63 20.52 78.07
N GLN A 5 0.67 20.81 78.17
CA GLN A 5 1.57 21.09 77.05
C GLN A 5 1.46 20.01 75.95
N SER A 6 1.17 18.76 76.37
CA SER A 6 0.89 17.61 75.51
C SER A 6 -0.38 17.71 74.67
N PHE A 7 -1.40 18.46 75.10
CA PHE A 7 -2.65 18.63 74.34
C PHE A 7 -2.46 19.62 73.19
N THR A 8 -1.75 20.72 73.44
CA THR A 8 -1.40 21.72 72.41
C THR A 8 -0.47 21.13 71.37
N GLU A 9 0.50 20.33 71.79
CA GLU A 9 1.45 19.65 70.90
C GLU A 9 0.74 18.63 70.00
N ASN A 10 -0.14 17.80 70.56
CA ASN A 10 -0.96 16.87 69.76
C ASN A 10 -1.94 17.58 68.81
N ALA A 11 -2.52 18.71 69.21
CA ALA A 11 -3.41 19.49 68.34
C ALA A 11 -2.67 20.11 67.14
N ILE A 12 -1.43 20.60 67.35
CA ILE A 12 -0.58 21.14 66.28
C ILE A 12 -0.17 20.03 65.31
N ILE A 13 0.22 18.86 65.83
CA ILE A 13 0.55 17.70 65.00
C ILE A 13 -0.66 17.33 64.15
N LEU A 14 -1.84 17.19 64.74
CA LEU A 14 -3.06 16.79 64.04
C LEU A 14 -3.49 17.79 62.97
N LEU A 15 -3.32 19.10 63.24
CA LEU A 15 -3.60 20.17 62.28
C LEU A 15 -2.58 20.19 61.12
N MET A 16 -1.31 19.88 61.40
CA MET A 16 -0.30 19.66 60.37
C MET A 16 -0.59 18.42 59.52
N THR A 17 -0.93 17.27 60.13
CA THR A 17 -1.28 16.06 59.38
C THR A 17 -2.52 16.29 58.53
N ALA A 18 -3.54 16.97 59.06
CA ALA A 18 -4.76 17.30 58.32
C ALA A 18 -4.51 18.30 57.18
N SER A 19 -3.63 19.30 57.36
CA SER A 19 -3.25 20.22 56.27
C SER A 19 -2.38 19.55 55.20
N LEU A 20 -1.42 18.71 55.60
CA LEU A 20 -0.60 17.95 54.66
C LEU A 20 -1.46 17.00 53.82
N THR A 21 -2.33 16.23 54.47
CA THR A 21 -3.18 15.24 53.77
C THR A 21 -4.34 15.88 53.02
N GLY A 22 -4.95 16.94 53.55
CA GLY A 22 -6.11 17.62 52.96
C GLY A 22 -5.80 18.63 51.86
N VAL A 23 -4.60 19.23 51.83
CA VAL A 23 -4.26 20.30 50.87
C VAL A 23 -3.03 19.96 50.04
N LEU A 24 -1.94 19.52 50.67
CA LEU A 24 -0.67 19.31 49.97
C LEU A 24 -0.75 18.12 49.01
N VAL A 25 -1.31 16.99 49.48
CA VAL A 25 -1.48 15.77 48.68
C VAL A 25 -2.34 16.03 47.42
N PRO A 26 -3.55 16.61 47.52
CA PRO A 26 -4.36 16.94 46.32
C PRO A 26 -3.68 17.90 45.34
N LEU A 27 -2.90 18.88 45.82
CA LEU A 27 -2.18 19.81 44.93
C LEU A 27 -1.06 19.13 44.15
N LEU A 28 -0.32 18.21 44.79
CA LEU A 28 0.71 17.42 44.12
C LEU A 28 0.09 16.47 43.07
N PHE A 29 -0.98 15.76 43.44
CA PHE A 29 -1.72 14.91 42.50
C PHE A 29 -2.25 15.71 41.31
N ARG A 30 -2.86 16.88 41.55
CA ARG A 30 -3.35 17.75 40.48
C ARG A 30 -2.25 18.19 39.52
N ARG A 31 -1.06 18.54 40.02
CA ARG A 31 0.08 18.89 39.15
C ARG A 31 0.58 17.72 38.31
N ILE A 32 0.60 16.52 38.87
CA ILE A 32 1.02 15.29 38.16
C ILE A 32 -0.04 14.94 37.11
N ASP A 33 -1.32 14.98 37.47
CA ASP A 33 -2.45 14.72 36.55
C ASP A 33 -2.50 15.73 35.40
N GLU A 34 -2.26 17.02 35.65
CA GLU A 34 -2.21 18.03 34.59
C GLU A 34 -1.05 17.76 33.61
N ARG A 35 0.11 17.31 34.09
CA ARG A 35 1.24 16.92 33.23
C ARG A 35 0.91 15.67 32.43
N ARG A 36 0.42 14.62 33.09
CA ARG A 36 0.02 13.36 32.46
C ARG A 36 -1.07 13.56 31.41
N ASN A 37 -2.07 14.39 31.70
CA ASN A 37 -3.13 14.73 30.75
C ASN A 37 -2.60 15.48 29.53
N ARG A 38 -1.58 16.34 29.68
CA ARG A 38 -0.95 17.03 28.54
C ARG A 38 -0.15 16.06 27.68
N GLU A 39 0.66 15.21 28.30
CA GLU A 39 1.45 14.18 27.62
C GLU A 39 0.54 13.20 26.88
N GLN A 40 -0.54 12.75 27.53
CA GLN A 40 -1.52 11.85 26.92
C GLN A 40 -2.22 12.50 25.72
N LYS A 41 -2.63 13.77 25.82
CA LYS A 41 -3.19 14.51 24.68
C LYS A 41 -2.21 14.67 23.52
N GLN A 42 -0.93 14.90 23.81
CA GLN A 42 0.10 14.99 22.76
C GLN A 42 0.31 13.65 22.08
N PHE A 43 0.35 12.57 22.85
CA PHE A 43 0.46 11.22 22.34
C PHE A 43 -0.74 10.83 21.47
N GLU A 44 -1.96 11.07 21.95
CA GLU A 44 -3.20 10.86 21.19
C GLU A 44 -3.21 11.68 19.89
N ALA A 45 -2.76 12.94 19.93
CA ALA A 45 -2.66 13.77 18.74
C ALA A 45 -1.61 13.26 17.73
N GLN A 46 -0.49 12.69 18.20
CA GLN A 46 0.52 12.08 17.34
C GLN A 46 -0.01 10.79 16.71
N LEU A 47 -0.66 9.92 17.49
CA LEU A 47 -1.32 8.71 16.98
C LEU A 47 -2.38 9.05 15.93
N ALA A 48 -3.21 10.06 16.19
CA ALA A 48 -4.22 10.50 15.23
C ALA A 48 -3.61 11.01 13.92
N ARG A 49 -2.43 11.66 13.97
CA ARG A 49 -1.71 12.07 12.75
C ARG A 49 -1.13 10.88 12.01
N GLN A 50 -0.52 9.92 12.71
CA GLN A 50 0.02 8.71 12.11
C GLN A 50 -1.07 7.88 11.43
N SER A 51 -2.21 7.67 12.10
CA SER A 51 -3.38 6.99 11.53
C SER A 51 -3.83 7.66 10.23
N LYS A 52 -3.94 9.00 10.20
CA LYS A 52 -4.32 9.73 8.98
C LYS A 52 -3.31 9.59 7.84
N ILE A 53 -2.02 9.47 8.14
CA ILE A 53 -0.98 9.25 7.14
C ILE A 53 -1.13 7.83 6.56
N ILE A 54 -1.32 6.83 7.42
CA ILE A 54 -1.54 5.44 7.01
C ILE A 54 -2.80 5.35 6.14
N ASP A 55 -3.91 5.96 6.55
CA ASP A 55 -5.15 5.97 5.76
C ASP A 55 -4.93 6.61 4.37
N ALA A 56 -4.16 7.69 4.30
CA ALA A 56 -3.82 8.33 3.03
C ALA A 56 -2.90 7.45 2.16
N GLN A 57 -2.00 6.69 2.76
CA GLN A 57 -1.11 5.74 2.07
C GLN A 57 -1.89 4.53 1.52
N VAL A 58 -2.82 3.97 2.30
CA VAL A 58 -3.74 2.90 1.86
C VAL A 58 -4.56 3.40 0.69
N LYS A 59 -5.19 4.58 0.83
CA LYS A 59 -5.99 5.17 -0.23
C LYS A 59 -5.19 5.43 -1.50
N LEU A 60 -3.93 5.88 -1.38
CA LEU A 60 -3.05 6.07 -2.53
C LEU A 60 -2.81 4.75 -3.27
N LEU A 61 -2.51 3.67 -2.54
CA LEU A 61 -2.28 2.35 -3.14
C LEU A 61 -3.54 1.84 -3.86
N ASP A 62 -4.69 1.93 -3.21
CA ASP A 62 -5.98 1.47 -3.76
C ASP A 62 -6.39 2.28 -5.01
N ASP A 63 -6.37 3.61 -4.91
CA ASP A 63 -6.75 4.52 -5.99
C ASP A 63 -5.81 4.31 -7.19
N LEU A 64 -4.49 4.21 -6.96
CA LEU A 64 -3.52 4.02 -8.03
C LEU A 64 -3.61 2.63 -8.67
N SER A 65 -3.79 1.57 -7.88
CA SER A 65 -4.01 0.20 -8.38
C SER A 65 -5.22 0.16 -9.29
N CYS A 66 -6.36 0.69 -8.83
CA CYS A 66 -7.60 0.73 -9.60
C CYS A 66 -7.42 1.48 -10.92
N LEU A 67 -6.79 2.65 -10.90
CA LEU A 67 -6.58 3.47 -12.11
C LEU A 67 -5.64 2.79 -13.12
N LEU A 68 -4.56 2.15 -12.66
CA LEU A 68 -3.62 1.45 -13.53
C LEU A 68 -4.30 0.27 -14.23
N TRP A 69 -5.05 -0.54 -13.48
CA TRP A 69 -5.80 -1.66 -14.05
C TRP A 69 -6.93 -1.22 -14.97
N GLU A 70 -7.67 -0.16 -14.64
CA GLU A 70 -8.72 0.39 -15.51
C GLU A 70 -8.13 0.87 -16.84
N TYR A 71 -7.01 1.60 -16.80
CA TYR A 71 -6.30 2.02 -18.01
C TYR A 71 -5.81 0.82 -18.83
N GLN A 72 -5.18 -0.16 -18.18
CA GLN A 72 -4.62 -1.32 -18.85
C GLN A 72 -5.69 -2.19 -19.52
N LEU A 73 -6.84 -2.38 -18.88
CA LEU A 73 -7.96 -3.12 -19.48
C LEU A 73 -8.52 -2.40 -20.71
N LEU A 74 -8.65 -1.08 -20.66
CA LEU A 74 -9.04 -0.29 -21.83
C LEU A 74 -8.03 -0.41 -22.98
N LEU A 75 -6.75 -0.33 -22.65
CA LEU A 75 -5.67 -0.49 -23.61
C LEU A 75 -5.69 -1.87 -24.27
N ILE A 76 -5.86 -2.95 -23.50
CA ILE A 76 -5.87 -4.34 -23.98
C ILE A 76 -7.08 -4.59 -24.89
N ALA A 77 -8.23 -3.99 -24.59
CA ALA A 77 -9.46 -4.22 -25.35
C ALA A 77 -9.30 -3.89 -26.84
N VAL A 78 -8.60 -2.80 -27.18
CA VAL A 78 -8.43 -2.34 -28.56
C VAL A 78 -7.70 -3.37 -29.45
N PRO A 79 -6.45 -3.77 -29.17
CA PRO A 79 -5.73 -4.75 -29.98
C PRO A 79 -6.33 -6.16 -29.86
N TYR A 80 -7.01 -6.49 -28.75
CA TYR A 80 -7.74 -7.74 -28.62
C TYR A 80 -8.90 -7.80 -29.62
N TYR A 81 -9.81 -6.83 -29.60
CA TYR A 81 -10.97 -6.81 -30.50
C TYR A 81 -10.61 -6.55 -31.96
N HIS A 82 -9.47 -5.91 -32.24
CA HIS A 82 -8.95 -5.76 -33.61
C HIS A 82 -8.75 -7.11 -34.32
N GLN A 83 -8.44 -8.18 -33.58
CA GLN A 83 -8.19 -9.51 -34.14
C GLN A 83 -9.47 -10.29 -34.49
N PHE A 84 -10.65 -9.80 -34.07
CA PHE A 84 -11.91 -10.51 -34.28
C PHE A 84 -12.59 -10.09 -35.59
N PRO A 85 -13.27 -11.02 -36.28
CA PRO A 85 -13.97 -10.73 -37.53
C PRO A 85 -15.25 -9.90 -37.34
N GLU A 86 -15.72 -9.74 -36.09
CA GLU A 86 -16.92 -8.98 -35.77
C GLU A 86 -16.66 -7.47 -35.89
N ARG A 87 -17.26 -6.85 -36.92
CA ARG A 87 -16.94 -5.48 -37.35
C ARG A 87 -17.29 -4.36 -36.35
N SER A 88 -18.13 -4.62 -35.35
CA SER A 88 -18.57 -3.62 -34.38
C SER A 88 -17.67 -3.51 -33.15
N LEU A 89 -17.00 -4.59 -32.74
CA LEU A 89 -16.29 -4.64 -31.47
C LEU A 89 -15.05 -3.73 -31.45
N TYR A 90 -14.24 -3.74 -32.50
CA TYR A 90 -13.04 -2.90 -32.57
C TYR A 90 -13.37 -1.39 -32.56
N PRO A 91 -14.25 -0.86 -33.43
CA PRO A 91 -14.60 0.57 -33.39
C PRO A 91 -15.20 1.01 -32.06
N GLU A 92 -15.99 0.15 -31.41
CA GLU A 92 -16.56 0.43 -30.09
C GLU A 92 -15.48 0.48 -28.99
N ALA A 93 -14.54 -0.47 -29.00
CA ALA A 93 -13.41 -0.49 -28.08
C ALA A 93 -12.51 0.74 -28.27
N LEU A 94 -12.17 1.08 -29.51
CA LEU A 94 -11.35 2.26 -29.84
C LEU A 94 -12.04 3.54 -29.37
N LYS A 95 -13.33 3.73 -29.68
CA LYS A 95 -14.10 4.89 -29.22
C LYS A 95 -14.13 4.98 -27.69
N THR A 96 -14.29 3.85 -27.01
CA THR A 96 -14.30 3.80 -25.53
C THR A 96 -12.94 4.17 -24.97
N TYR A 97 -11.86 3.69 -25.60
CA TYR A 97 -10.49 4.04 -25.25
C TYR A 97 -10.24 5.54 -25.42
N GLU A 98 -10.48 6.11 -26.60
CA GLU A 98 -10.29 7.54 -26.90
C GLU A 98 -11.04 8.45 -25.92
N ALA A 99 -12.26 8.06 -25.53
CA ALA A 99 -13.07 8.82 -24.59
C ALA A 99 -12.54 8.81 -23.14
N ASN A 100 -11.71 7.82 -22.76
CA ASN A 100 -11.35 7.57 -21.36
C ASN A 100 -9.85 7.63 -21.06
N ALA A 101 -8.98 7.24 -21.99
CA ALA A 101 -7.55 7.06 -21.77
C ALA A 101 -6.89 8.32 -21.19
N GLY A 102 -7.09 9.49 -21.84
CA GLY A 102 -6.53 10.75 -21.38
C GLY A 102 -6.99 11.16 -19.97
N ARG A 103 -8.25 10.90 -19.62
CA ARG A 103 -8.78 11.15 -18.27
C ARG A 103 -8.11 10.26 -17.23
N LEU A 104 -7.93 8.97 -17.55
CA LEU A 104 -7.28 8.02 -16.65
C LEU A 104 -5.80 8.32 -16.46
N LEU A 105 -5.07 8.58 -17.54
CA LEU A 105 -3.67 9.03 -17.48
C LEU A 105 -3.52 10.29 -16.63
N GLY A 106 -4.41 11.27 -16.79
CA GLY A 106 -4.45 12.46 -15.94
C GLY A 106 -4.63 12.15 -14.45
N LYS A 107 -5.54 11.21 -14.11
CA LYS A 107 -5.76 10.77 -12.72
C LYS A 107 -4.56 10.00 -12.17
N ILE A 108 -3.99 9.06 -12.94
CA ILE A 108 -2.77 8.33 -12.57
C ILE A 108 -1.66 9.33 -12.26
N ARG A 109 -1.43 10.32 -13.12
CA ARG A 109 -0.43 11.36 -12.91
C ARG A 109 -0.66 12.16 -11.62
N ALA A 110 -1.93 12.44 -11.29
CA ALA A 110 -2.31 13.12 -10.07
C ALA A 110 -1.99 12.28 -8.82
N GLU A 111 -2.31 10.98 -8.82
CA GLU A 111 -1.95 10.07 -7.72
C GLU A 111 -0.43 9.94 -7.56
N ILE A 112 0.31 9.84 -8.67
CA ILE A 112 1.79 9.83 -8.63
C ILE A 112 2.33 11.13 -8.00
N SER A 113 1.73 12.29 -8.25
CA SER A 113 2.10 13.53 -7.57
C SER A 113 1.87 13.47 -6.05
N LYS A 114 0.80 12.80 -5.59
CA LYS A 114 0.54 12.65 -4.15
C LYS A 114 1.57 11.73 -3.49
N ALA A 115 2.03 10.70 -4.20
CA ALA A 115 3.05 9.77 -3.72
C ALA A 115 4.33 10.49 -3.26
N LEU A 116 4.72 11.60 -3.89
CA LEU A 116 5.87 12.43 -3.48
C LEU A 116 5.86 12.81 -1.98
N ARG A 117 4.68 12.95 -1.37
CA ARG A 117 4.54 13.34 0.05
C ARG A 117 4.26 12.15 0.97
N LEU A 118 3.88 11.01 0.41
CA LEU A 118 3.35 9.86 1.15
C LEU A 118 4.27 8.64 1.08
N THR A 119 5.26 8.63 0.18
CA THR A 119 6.16 7.50 -0.05
C THR A 119 7.63 7.95 -0.03
N PRO A 120 8.57 7.01 0.14
CA PRO A 120 9.99 7.28 -0.08
C PRO A 120 10.26 7.77 -1.52
N TYR A 121 11.20 8.70 -1.68
CA TYR A 121 11.53 9.31 -2.97
C TYR A 121 11.85 8.30 -4.09
N PRO A 122 12.57 7.17 -3.85
CA PRO A 122 12.82 6.17 -4.90
C PRO A 122 11.54 5.58 -5.49
N VAL A 123 10.54 5.28 -4.65
CA VAL A 123 9.23 4.74 -5.08
C VAL A 123 8.50 5.75 -5.97
N TYR A 124 8.52 7.03 -5.60
CA TYR A 124 7.98 8.09 -6.43
C TYR A 124 8.66 8.19 -7.81
N GLN A 125 10.00 8.03 -7.87
CA GLN A 125 10.69 8.04 -9.15
C GLN A 125 10.31 6.84 -10.01
N GLU A 126 10.15 5.66 -9.44
CA GLU A 126 9.69 4.47 -10.17
C GLU A 126 8.30 4.65 -10.75
N LEU A 127 7.38 5.23 -9.98
CA LEU A 127 6.05 5.58 -10.46
C LEU A 127 6.10 6.58 -11.63
N LYS A 128 6.98 7.58 -11.56
CA LYS A 128 7.21 8.49 -12.69
C LYS A 128 7.78 7.75 -13.91
N THR A 129 8.73 6.86 -13.70
CA THR A 129 9.33 6.04 -14.76
C THR A 129 8.25 5.20 -15.46
N LEU A 130 7.38 4.52 -14.69
CA LEU A 130 6.21 3.83 -15.23
C LEU A 130 5.37 4.76 -16.11
N TYR A 131 5.00 5.92 -15.60
CA TYR A 131 4.15 6.86 -16.32
C TYR A 131 4.78 7.37 -17.63
N TYR A 132 6.00 7.90 -17.56
CA TYR A 132 6.63 8.58 -18.69
C TYR A 132 7.30 7.64 -19.68
N GLN A 133 7.76 6.47 -19.24
CA GLN A 133 8.51 5.54 -20.09
C GLN A 133 7.71 4.32 -20.52
N GLN A 134 6.59 4.02 -19.86
CA GLN A 134 5.74 2.87 -20.23
C GLN A 134 4.37 3.36 -20.69
N LEU A 135 3.61 4.06 -19.84
CA LEU A 135 2.20 4.36 -20.14
C LEU A 135 2.01 5.35 -21.30
N LEU A 136 2.73 6.48 -21.29
CA LEU A 136 2.59 7.49 -22.36
C LEU A 136 3.10 7.02 -23.73
N PRO A 137 4.27 6.35 -23.85
CA PRO A 137 4.69 5.80 -25.14
C PRO A 137 3.70 4.80 -25.71
N LEU A 138 3.07 4.01 -24.84
CA LEU A 138 2.09 2.99 -25.23
C LEU A 138 0.77 3.57 -25.73
N ASP A 139 0.31 4.67 -25.10
CA ASP A 139 -0.83 5.47 -25.58
C ASP A 139 -0.58 6.06 -26.98
N LEU A 140 0.64 6.57 -27.19
CA LEU A 140 1.07 7.09 -28.49
C LEU A 140 1.17 5.97 -29.54
N GLU A 141 1.72 4.81 -29.18
CA GLU A 141 1.84 3.66 -30.08
C GLU A 141 0.47 3.14 -30.52
N LEU A 142 -0.48 2.99 -29.59
CA LEU A 142 -1.85 2.61 -29.93
C LEU A 142 -2.49 3.64 -30.88
N SER A 143 -2.33 4.93 -30.58
CA SER A 143 -2.89 6.01 -31.41
C SER A 143 -2.31 5.96 -32.83
N GLN A 144 -1.00 5.74 -32.97
CA GLN A 144 -0.35 5.60 -34.27
C GLN A 144 -0.84 4.37 -35.04
N LEU A 145 -1.06 3.24 -34.37
CA LEU A 145 -1.62 2.04 -34.98
C LEU A 145 -3.08 2.22 -35.40
N ALA A 146 -3.85 2.99 -34.64
CA ALA A 146 -5.25 3.31 -34.95
C ALA A 146 -5.40 4.31 -36.10
N ASP A 147 -4.51 5.32 -36.18
CA ASP A 147 -4.47 6.32 -37.26
C ASP A 147 -3.87 5.76 -38.56
N GLY A 148 -2.95 4.80 -38.45
CA GLY A 148 -2.39 4.08 -39.59
C GLY A 148 -3.48 3.30 -40.33
N ASP A 149 -3.55 3.45 -41.65
CA ASP A 149 -4.59 2.86 -42.50
C ASP A 149 -4.69 1.34 -42.21
N ALA A 150 -5.72 0.95 -41.45
CA ALA A 150 -5.83 -0.27 -40.62
C ALA A 150 -5.78 -1.60 -41.38
N ARG A 151 -5.47 -1.59 -42.68
CA ARG A 151 -5.38 -2.76 -43.54
C ARG A 151 -4.04 -2.92 -44.25
N HIS A 152 -3.15 -1.93 -44.23
CA HIS A 152 -1.91 -1.97 -45.03
C HIS A 152 -0.62 -1.82 -44.20
N GLN A 153 -0.71 -1.42 -42.92
CA GLN A 153 0.46 -1.22 -42.05
C GLN A 153 0.66 -2.25 -40.94
N ASP A 154 -0.27 -3.19 -40.71
CA ASP A 154 -0.04 -4.31 -39.78
C ASP A 154 0.83 -5.43 -40.42
N SER A 155 1.68 -5.08 -41.39
CA SER A 155 2.60 -6.05 -42.02
C SER A 155 3.63 -6.61 -41.03
N GLU A 156 3.84 -5.92 -39.90
CA GLU A 156 4.80 -6.30 -38.86
C GLU A 156 4.17 -6.84 -37.57
N GLY A 157 2.85 -7.10 -37.55
CA GLY A 157 2.14 -7.62 -36.38
C GLY A 157 2.14 -6.65 -35.19
N GLY A 158 2.00 -5.34 -35.46
CA GLY A 158 2.01 -4.29 -34.45
C GLY A 158 0.91 -4.47 -33.41
N TRP A 159 -0.32 -4.80 -33.85
CA TRP A 159 -1.42 -5.07 -32.92
C TRP A 159 -1.18 -6.27 -32.01
N TYR A 160 -0.57 -7.34 -32.56
CA TYR A 160 -0.21 -8.51 -31.77
C TYR A 160 0.87 -8.19 -30.73
N LYS A 161 1.93 -7.48 -31.13
CA LYS A 161 3.01 -7.05 -30.24
C LYS A 161 2.49 -6.15 -29.12
N LEU A 162 1.64 -5.17 -29.47
CA LEU A 162 1.01 -4.27 -28.50
C LEU A 162 0.19 -5.06 -27.48
N ASN A 163 -0.64 -6.01 -27.93
CA ASN A 163 -1.43 -6.86 -27.04
C ASN A 163 -0.53 -7.72 -26.13
N GLN A 164 0.50 -8.35 -26.69
CA GLN A 164 1.42 -9.20 -25.93
C GLN A 164 2.14 -8.40 -24.83
N TYR A 165 2.63 -7.21 -25.17
CA TYR A 165 3.25 -6.31 -24.21
C TYR A 165 2.25 -5.84 -23.14
N ALA A 166 1.06 -5.40 -23.56
CA ALA A 166 0.04 -4.88 -22.64
C ALA A 166 -0.50 -5.96 -21.68
N VAL A 167 -0.68 -7.20 -22.14
CA VAL A 167 -1.18 -8.31 -21.30
C VAL A 167 -0.08 -8.92 -20.44
N GLY A 168 1.12 -9.09 -20.99
CA GLY A 168 2.24 -9.74 -20.31
C GLY A 168 3.11 -8.75 -19.55
N GLU A 169 4.03 -8.11 -20.27
CA GLU A 169 5.11 -7.29 -19.69
C GLU A 169 4.58 -6.14 -18.84
N LEU A 170 3.58 -5.40 -19.32
CA LEU A 170 3.02 -4.27 -18.58
C LEU A 170 2.36 -4.72 -17.27
N SER A 171 1.63 -5.85 -17.27
CA SER A 171 1.03 -6.42 -16.05
C SER A 171 2.11 -6.71 -15.00
N GLU A 172 3.19 -7.37 -15.39
CA GLU A 172 4.30 -7.69 -14.48
C GLU A 172 4.97 -6.42 -13.93
N ILE A 173 5.12 -5.39 -14.77
CA ILE A 173 5.66 -4.09 -14.34
C ILE A 173 4.73 -3.45 -13.32
N VAL A 174 3.42 -3.40 -13.60
CA VAL A 174 2.39 -2.82 -12.71
C VAL A 174 2.35 -3.57 -11.38
N ASP A 175 2.25 -4.89 -11.41
CA ASP A 175 2.24 -5.74 -10.21
C ASP A 175 3.48 -5.54 -9.35
N ARG A 176 4.67 -5.55 -9.97
CA ARG A 176 5.93 -5.34 -9.25
C ARG A 176 5.96 -3.97 -8.57
N ILE A 177 5.53 -2.92 -9.25
CA ILE A 177 5.53 -1.56 -8.72
C ILE A 177 4.50 -1.40 -7.59
N LEU A 178 3.27 -1.92 -7.77
CA LEU A 178 2.24 -1.91 -6.74
C LEU A 178 2.65 -2.73 -5.50
N ASN A 179 3.24 -3.90 -5.71
CA ASN A 179 3.75 -4.75 -4.62
C ASN A 179 4.91 -4.09 -3.86
N ARG A 180 5.80 -3.40 -4.59
CA ARG A 180 6.87 -2.61 -3.95
C ARG A 180 6.29 -1.44 -3.16
N LEU A 181 5.33 -0.71 -3.73
CA LEU A 181 4.63 0.38 -3.04
C LEU A 181 3.98 -0.12 -1.75
N ALA A 182 3.27 -1.26 -1.80
CA ALA A 182 2.67 -1.87 -0.62
C ALA A 182 3.71 -2.27 0.45
N THR A 183 4.85 -2.84 0.02
CA THR A 183 5.96 -3.19 0.91
C THR A 183 6.54 -1.97 1.61
N GLU A 184 6.87 -0.92 0.85
CA GLU A 184 7.49 0.31 1.37
C GLU A 184 6.56 1.10 2.29
N LEU A 185 5.25 0.95 2.11
CA LEU A 185 4.22 1.51 2.97
C LEU A 185 3.91 0.63 4.19
N ASN A 186 4.57 -0.53 4.34
CA ASN A 186 4.28 -1.53 5.38
C ASN A 186 2.80 -1.95 5.40
N LEU A 187 2.16 -2.02 4.23
CA LEU A 187 0.76 -2.42 4.07
C LEU A 187 0.60 -3.91 3.76
N LYS A 188 1.71 -4.63 3.57
CA LYS A 188 1.69 -6.08 3.49
C LYS A 188 1.61 -6.62 4.91
N ALA A 189 0.70 -7.56 5.14
CA ALA A 189 0.82 -8.42 6.31
C ALA A 189 2.22 -9.05 6.24
N ASP A 190 3.01 -8.89 7.29
CA ASP A 190 4.17 -9.76 7.50
C ASP A 190 3.65 -11.16 7.28
N ALA A 191 4.18 -11.86 6.28
CA ALA A 191 3.87 -13.26 6.11
C ALA A 191 4.23 -13.87 7.46
N TYR A 192 3.20 -14.20 8.24
CA TYR A 192 3.37 -14.88 9.52
C TYR A 192 4.24 -16.08 9.18
N GLU A 193 5.52 -16.03 9.55
CA GLU A 193 6.35 -17.21 9.61
C GLU A 193 5.61 -18.10 10.59
N SER A 194 4.85 -19.06 10.06
CA SER A 194 4.13 -20.02 10.87
C SER A 194 5.20 -20.73 11.72
N PRO A 195 5.25 -20.50 13.04
CA PRO A 195 6.20 -21.21 13.89
C PRO A 195 5.63 -22.62 14.07
N GLY A 196 5.89 -23.51 13.11
CA GLY A 196 5.15 -24.78 13.11
C GLY A 196 5.55 -25.88 12.14
N ASP A 197 6.68 -25.83 11.44
CA ASP A 197 7.17 -26.97 10.62
C ASP A 197 8.53 -27.51 11.11
N ASN A 198 8.75 -27.50 12.43
CA ASN A 198 9.88 -28.21 13.08
C ASN A 198 9.45 -29.49 13.81
N GLU A 199 8.37 -30.14 13.37
CA GLU A 199 8.03 -31.50 13.78
C GLU A 199 7.79 -32.37 12.55
N HIS A 200 8.85 -32.97 12.00
CA HIS A 200 8.89 -34.37 11.51
C HIS A 200 10.16 -34.58 10.66
N GLY A 201 11.21 -35.07 11.30
CA GLY A 201 12.44 -35.46 10.59
C GLY A 201 13.47 -36.20 11.43
N ALA A 202 13.05 -36.81 12.55
CA ALA A 202 13.89 -37.70 13.35
C ALA A 202 13.17 -39.03 13.54
N ALA A 203 13.18 -39.88 12.50
CA ALA A 203 13.13 -41.35 12.57
C ALA A 203 12.74 -41.90 11.20
N SER A 204 13.72 -42.44 10.47
CA SER A 204 13.67 -43.82 9.96
C SER A 204 14.89 -44.09 9.10
N ASP A 205 15.93 -44.51 9.82
CA ASP A 205 16.88 -45.51 9.36
C ASP A 205 16.14 -46.84 9.10
N MET A 206 16.78 -47.75 8.36
CA MET A 206 16.33 -49.09 7.92
C MET A 206 15.53 -49.10 6.60
N THR A 207 16.21 -49.32 5.47
CA THR A 207 16.53 -50.68 4.98
C THR A 207 17.04 -50.59 3.54
N ARG A 208 18.34 -50.84 3.36
CA ARG A 208 18.96 -51.10 2.06
C ARG A 208 18.51 -52.49 1.59
N VAL A 209 17.78 -52.58 0.48
CA VAL A 209 17.64 -53.83 -0.29
C VAL A 209 18.17 -53.58 -1.70
N THR A 210 19.07 -54.47 -2.09
CA THR A 210 19.87 -54.51 -3.31
C THR A 210 19.05 -54.76 -4.58
N PRO A 211 19.59 -54.42 -5.77
CA PRO A 211 18.91 -54.61 -7.04
C PRO A 211 19.04 -56.05 -7.54
N VAL A 212 17.95 -56.60 -8.08
CA VAL A 212 17.98 -57.83 -8.90
C VAL A 212 17.74 -57.45 -10.35
N SER A 213 18.80 -57.66 -11.13
CA SER A 213 18.81 -57.78 -12.58
C SER A 213 17.94 -58.94 -13.08
N ALA A 214 17.09 -58.70 -14.08
CA ALA A 214 16.76 -59.66 -15.14
C ALA A 214 15.92 -59.03 -16.28
N SER A 215 16.58 -58.81 -17.40
CA SER A 215 16.22 -59.22 -18.77
C SER A 215 14.75 -59.46 -19.15
N ARG A 216 14.25 -58.70 -20.13
CA ARG A 216 13.88 -59.20 -21.47
C ARG A 216 13.68 -58.04 -22.46
#